data_AF-V3ZRH6-F1
#
_entry.id   AF-V3ZRH6-F1
#
_cell.length_a   1.000
_cell.length_b   1.000
_cell.length_c   1.000
_cell.angle_alpha   90.00
_cell.angle_beta   90.00
_cell.angle_gamma   90.00
#
_symmetry.space_group_name_H-M   'P 1'
#
loop_
_entity.id
_entity.type
_entity.pdbx_description
1 polymer ?
#
loop_
_entity_poly.entity_id
_entity_poly.type
_entity_poly.pdbx_seq_one_letter_code
_entity_poly.pdbx_strand_id
1 'polypeptide(L)'
;LKFLIPKYACDTNCCWVYPISYGGGLVEGDEINIDINVEEYCAAVITTQESTKVFECNNNLKTKQVMRYSVRKGGLLCVLGDPVVCFKDADFSQIQVVKMSHGSSLVLLDLISAGRIARGECWQFTRYLVSIAHTF
;
A
#
# COMPACT_ATOMS: atom_id res chain seq x y z
N LEU A 1 9.94 -8.89 2.76
CA LEU A 1 8.70 -8.37 3.38
C LEU A 1 8.28 -9.33 4.51
N LYS A 2 7.83 -8.82 5.65
CA LYS A 2 7.21 -9.62 6.72
C LYS A 2 5.83 -9.06 7.04
N PHE A 3 4.90 -9.91 7.46
CA PHE A 3 3.60 -9.47 7.96
C PHE A 3 3.54 -9.65 9.46
N LEU A 4 3.16 -8.60 10.17
CA LEU A 4 2.82 -8.66 11.59
C LEU A 4 1.30 -8.69 11.73
N ILE A 5 0.81 -9.68 12.46
CA ILE A 5 -0.61 -9.89 12.72
C ILE A 5 -0.82 -9.92 14.24
N PRO A 6 -1.09 -8.78 14.88
CA PRO A 6 -1.38 -8.74 16.31
C PRO A 6 -2.67 -9.48 16.64
N LYS A 7 -2.62 -10.36 17.65
CA LYS A 7 -3.77 -11.16 18.10
C LYS A 7 -4.85 -10.35 18.83
N TYR A 8 -4.50 -9.18 19.35
CA TYR A 8 -5.36 -8.36 20.22
C TYR A 8 -5.46 -6.92 19.73
N ALA A 9 -5.50 -6.72 18.41
CA ALA A 9 -5.63 -5.36 17.85
C ALA A 9 -7.06 -4.82 17.90
N CYS A 10 -8.08 -5.68 18.03
CA CYS A 10 -9.46 -5.26 18.22
C CYS A 10 -10.24 -6.31 19.00
N ASP A 11 -11.32 -5.87 19.65
CA ASP A 11 -12.28 -6.73 20.35
C ASP A 11 -13.30 -7.39 19.41
N THR A 12 -13.22 -7.08 18.11
CA THR A 12 -14.05 -7.68 17.05
C THR A 12 -13.27 -8.74 16.27
N ASN A 13 -13.96 -9.51 15.42
CA ASN A 13 -13.35 -10.55 14.56
C ASN A 13 -12.60 -9.97 13.34
N CYS A 14 -11.90 -8.85 13.51
CA CYS A 14 -11.16 -8.19 12.42
C CYS A 14 -9.66 -8.52 12.49
N CYS A 15 -9.08 -8.95 11.37
CA CYS A 15 -7.65 -9.23 11.26
C CYS A 15 -6.88 -7.96 10.91
N TRP A 16 -5.94 -7.54 11.76
CA TRP A 16 -5.05 -6.43 11.45
C TRP A 16 -3.74 -6.95 10.87
N VAL A 17 -3.34 -6.41 9.73
CA VAL A 17 -2.14 -6.81 9.01
C VAL A 17 -1.25 -5.59 8.82
N TYR A 18 -0.01 -5.72 9.27
CA TYR A 18 1.04 -4.71 9.10
C TYR A 18 2.13 -5.28 8.20
N PRO A 19 2.19 -4.91 6.91
CA PRO A 19 3.32 -5.23 6.05
C PRO A 19 4.55 -4.43 6.51
N ILE A 20 5.66 -5.12 6.74
CA ILE A 20 6.93 -4.56 7.21
C ILE A 20 7.98 -4.82 6.13
N SER A 21 8.56 -3.76 5.57
CA SER A 21 9.80 -3.82 4.80
C SER A 21 10.98 -3.68 5.75
N TYR A 22 11.95 -4.58 5.67
CA TYR A 22 13.17 -4.53 6.50
C TYR A 22 14.20 -3.51 6.02
N GLY A 23 13.93 -2.83 4.91
CA GLY A 23 14.69 -1.69 4.43
C GLY A 23 14.00 -0.37 4.81
N GLY A 24 14.77 0.72 4.87
CA GLY A 24 14.26 2.06 5.17
C GLY A 24 13.40 2.70 4.07
N GLY A 25 12.86 1.90 3.15
CA GLY A 25 12.11 2.31 1.96
C GLY A 25 12.40 1.40 0.76
N LEU A 26 11.84 1.78 -0.38
CA LEU A 26 12.01 1.13 -1.68
C LEU A 26 13.10 1.84 -2.48
N VAL A 27 14.01 1.08 -3.05
CA VAL A 27 15.11 1.59 -3.89
C VAL A 27 14.82 1.36 -5.38
N GLU A 28 15.64 1.96 -6.24
CA GLU A 28 15.49 1.79 -7.69
C GLU A 28 15.47 0.31 -8.10
N GLY A 29 14.55 -0.05 -8.97
CA GLY A 29 14.35 -1.42 -9.44
C GLY A 29 13.57 -2.36 -8.51
N ASP A 30 13.22 -1.93 -7.29
CA ASP A 30 12.38 -2.76 -6.41
C ASP A 30 10.99 -2.99 -7.02
N GLU A 31 10.53 -4.24 -6.98
CA GLU A 31 9.16 -4.62 -7.32
C GLU A 31 8.50 -5.40 -6.20
N ILE A 32 7.46 -4.81 -5.60
CA ILE A 32 6.64 -5.44 -4.56
C ILE A 32 5.33 -5.93 -5.17
N ASN A 33 5.02 -7.20 -4.95
CA ASN A 33 3.72 -7.79 -5.29
C ASN A 33 3.08 -8.35 -4.03
N ILE A 34 1.87 -7.88 -3.71
CA ILE A 34 1.10 -8.31 -2.54
C ILE A 34 -0.30 -8.70 -2.99
N ASP A 35 -0.72 -9.90 -2.61
CA ASP A 35 -2.05 -10.44 -2.88
C ASP A 35 -2.76 -10.71 -1.54
N ILE A 36 -3.96 -10.13 -1.38
CA ILE A 36 -4.73 -10.22 -0.14
C ILE A 36 -6.13 -10.68 -0.47
N ASN A 37 -6.55 -11.75 0.22
CA ASN A 37 -7.86 -12.35 0.05
C ASN A 37 -8.62 -12.28 1.37
N VAL A 38 -9.75 -11.59 1.36
CA VAL A 38 -10.72 -11.54 2.45
C VAL A 38 -11.85 -12.47 2.12
N GLU A 39 -11.94 -13.56 2.87
CA GLU A 39 -12.95 -14.60 2.70
C GLU A 39 -14.35 -14.15 3.17
N GLU A 40 -15.35 -15.00 2.94
CA GLU A 40 -16.75 -14.67 3.21
C GLU A 40 -16.97 -14.29 4.68
N TYR A 41 -17.68 -13.19 4.91
CA TYR A 41 -18.00 -12.66 6.25
C TYR A 41 -16.77 -12.40 7.13
N CYS A 42 -15.58 -12.23 6.54
CA CYS A 42 -14.36 -11.82 7.25
C CYS A 42 -14.11 -10.30 7.13
N ALA A 43 -13.43 -9.73 8.12
CA ALA A 43 -12.99 -8.34 8.09
C ALA A 43 -11.47 -8.26 8.24
N ALA A 44 -10.81 -7.43 7.43
CA ALA A 44 -9.38 -7.18 7.54
C ALA A 44 -9.05 -5.68 7.41
N VAL A 45 -8.08 -5.24 8.22
CA VAL A 45 -7.44 -3.93 8.10
C VAL A 45 -5.99 -4.16 7.71
N ILE A 46 -5.56 -3.52 6.63
CA ILE A 46 -4.16 -3.42 6.24
C ILE A 46 -3.73 -1.99 6.52
N THR A 47 -2.68 -1.84 7.30
CA THR A 47 -2.09 -0.55 7.60
C THR A 47 -0.57 -0.69 7.65
N THR A 48 0.13 0.42 7.72
CA THR A 48 1.59 0.45 7.76
C THR A 48 2.06 0.85 9.16
N GLN A 49 3.31 0.54 9.49
CA GLN A 49 3.93 1.02 10.74
C GLN A 49 4.68 2.34 10.53
N GLU A 50 5.04 2.63 9.28
CA GLU A 50 5.69 3.86 8.86
C GLU A 50 5.34 4.16 7.41
N SER A 51 5.53 5.43 7.03
CA SER A 51 5.46 5.87 5.64
C SER A 51 6.38 5.06 4.73
N THR A 52 5.85 4.60 3.60
CA THR A 52 6.66 4.01 2.52
C THR A 52 7.53 5.09 1.89
N LYS A 53 8.84 5.01 2.11
CA LYS A 53 9.82 5.92 1.49
C LYS A 53 10.23 5.35 0.14
N VAL A 54 10.33 6.18 -0.89
CA VAL A 54 10.85 5.78 -2.21
C VAL A 54 12.06 6.64 -2.52
N PHE A 55 13.22 6.00 -2.69
CA PHE A 55 14.50 6.64 -2.96
C PHE A 55 14.64 7.08 -4.42
N GLU A 56 15.69 7.85 -4.71
CA GLU A 56 16.01 8.31 -6.06
C GLU A 56 16.16 7.18 -7.07
N CYS A 57 15.82 7.46 -8.34
CA CYS A 57 15.98 6.56 -9.47
C CYS A 57 17.06 7.11 -10.41
N ASN A 58 18.30 6.66 -10.24
CA ASN A 58 19.46 7.16 -10.99
C ASN A 58 19.66 6.41 -12.31
N ASN A 59 19.30 5.13 -12.34
CA ASN A 59 19.54 4.23 -13.48
C ASN A 59 18.29 3.99 -14.34
N ASN A 60 17.24 4.82 -14.21
CA ASN A 60 15.94 4.66 -14.88
C ASN A 60 15.24 3.31 -14.61
N LEU A 61 15.62 2.64 -13.51
CA LEU A 61 14.98 1.41 -13.03
C LEU A 61 13.80 1.76 -12.13
N LYS A 62 12.61 1.79 -12.71
CA LYS A 62 11.39 2.19 -12.01
C LYS A 62 11.11 1.30 -10.82
N THR A 63 10.80 1.92 -9.68
CA THR A 63 10.30 1.22 -8.50
C THR A 63 8.79 1.00 -8.65
N LYS A 64 8.33 -0.20 -8.32
CA LYS A 64 6.94 -0.61 -8.58
C LYS A 64 6.31 -1.35 -7.40
N GLN A 65 5.05 -1.05 -7.15
CA GLN A 65 4.23 -1.76 -6.19
C GLN A 65 2.92 -2.20 -6.84
N VAL A 66 2.58 -3.49 -6.70
CA VAL A 66 1.33 -4.08 -7.18
C VAL A 66 0.59 -4.70 -6.02
N MET A 67 -0.60 -4.19 -5.76
CA MET A 67 -1.50 -4.65 -4.72
C MET A 67 -2.73 -5.28 -5.37
N ARG A 68 -3.01 -6.55 -5.07
CA ARG A 68 -4.22 -7.23 -5.53
C ARG A 68 -5.07 -7.63 -4.33
N TYR A 69 -6.34 -7.27 -4.39
CA TYR A 69 -7.29 -7.52 -3.33
C TYR A 69 -8.45 -8.34 -3.87
N SER A 70 -8.85 -9.38 -3.16
CA SER A 70 -10.11 -10.10 -3.39
C SER A 70 -10.97 -10.00 -2.14
N VAL A 71 -12.19 -9.49 -2.25
CA VAL A 71 -13.13 -9.38 -1.14
C VAL A 71 -14.38 -10.19 -1.46
N ARG A 72 -14.58 -11.27 -0.72
CA ARG A 72 -15.74 -12.16 -0.88
C ARG A 72 -16.99 -11.58 -0.25
N LYS A 73 -18.13 -12.24 -0.49
CA LYS A 73 -19.45 -11.80 -0.03
C LYS A 73 -19.45 -11.53 1.48
N GLY A 74 -20.02 -10.40 1.88
CA GLY A 74 -20.07 -9.98 3.29
C GLY A 74 -18.71 -9.66 3.90
N GLY A 75 -17.62 -9.73 3.12
CA GLY A 75 -16.29 -9.38 3.56
C GLY A 75 -16.08 -7.87 3.59
N LEU A 76 -15.22 -7.41 4.50
CA LEU A 76 -14.78 -6.03 4.63
C LEU A 76 -13.26 -5.95 4.52
N LEU A 77 -12.77 -5.10 3.62
CA LEU A 77 -11.36 -4.76 3.56
C LEU A 77 -11.15 -3.27 3.77
N CYS A 78 -10.29 -2.90 4.71
CA CYS A 78 -9.82 -1.53 4.91
C CYS A 78 -8.31 -1.45 4.62
N VAL A 79 -7.92 -0.70 3.60
CA VAL A 79 -6.52 -0.39 3.28
C VAL A 79 -6.26 1.05 3.73
N LEU A 80 -5.60 1.19 4.89
CA LEU A 80 -5.42 2.45 5.63
C LEU A 80 -3.93 2.68 5.92
N GLY A 81 -3.14 2.84 4.88
CA GLY A 81 -1.69 3.07 5.01
C GLY A 81 -1.33 4.52 5.31
N ASP A 82 -0.13 4.72 5.85
CA ASP A 82 0.56 6.00 5.94
C ASP A 82 0.89 6.53 4.53
N PRO A 83 1.16 7.84 4.39
CA PRO A 83 1.53 8.41 3.10
C PRO A 83 2.80 7.79 2.49
N VAL A 84 2.80 7.63 1.17
CA VAL A 84 4.02 7.41 0.41
C VAL A 84 4.85 8.70 0.37
N VAL A 85 6.15 8.58 0.61
CA VAL A 85 7.12 9.69 0.61
C VAL A 85 8.14 9.44 -0.48
N CYS A 86 7.89 10.00 -1.66
CA CYS A 86 8.87 9.99 -2.75
C CYS A 86 9.95 11.05 -2.50
N PHE A 87 11.21 10.62 -2.48
CA PHE A 87 12.35 11.53 -2.36
C PHE A 87 12.62 12.21 -3.70
N LYS A 88 13.52 13.19 -3.68
CA LYS A 88 14.02 13.82 -4.91
C LYS A 88 14.44 12.75 -5.95
N ASP A 89 14.09 12.99 -7.20
CA ASP A 89 14.42 12.16 -8.36
C ASP A 89 13.82 10.72 -8.35
N ALA A 90 12.90 10.41 -7.43
CA ALA A 90 12.21 9.12 -7.40
C ALA A 90 11.24 8.93 -8.60
N ASP A 91 11.18 7.72 -9.17
CA ASP A 91 10.18 7.32 -10.16
C ASP A 91 9.43 6.08 -9.67
N PHE A 92 8.20 6.30 -9.18
CA PHE A 92 7.38 5.28 -8.55
C PHE A 92 6.08 5.02 -9.31
N SER A 93 5.71 3.74 -9.38
CA SER A 93 4.42 3.30 -9.91
C SER A 93 3.70 2.36 -8.94
N GLN A 94 2.43 2.65 -8.67
CA GLN A 94 1.54 1.85 -7.84
C GLN A 94 0.35 1.38 -8.65
N ILE A 95 0.08 0.07 -8.60
CA ILE A 95 -1.08 -0.55 -9.26
C ILE A 95 -1.89 -1.26 -8.18
N GLN A 96 -3.16 -0.91 -8.06
CA GLN A 96 -4.10 -1.52 -7.14
C GLN A 96 -5.25 -2.16 -7.92
N VAL A 97 -5.46 -3.46 -7.74
CA VAL A 97 -6.53 -4.21 -8.43
C VAL A 97 -7.44 -4.85 -7.39
N VAL A 98 -8.70 -4.46 -7.36
CA VAL A 98 -9.70 -4.96 -6.40
C VAL A 98 -10.73 -5.83 -7.13
N LYS A 99 -10.93 -7.06 -6.68
CA LYS A 99 -12.04 -7.93 -7.09
C LYS A 99 -13.03 -8.04 -5.94
N MET A 100 -14.28 -7.69 -6.17
CA MET A 100 -15.29 -7.58 -5.11
C MET A 100 -16.51 -8.42 -5.44
N SER A 101 -16.93 -9.31 -4.55
CA SER A 101 -18.22 -10.00 -4.71
C SER A 101 -19.38 -9.08 -4.33
N HIS A 102 -20.58 -9.33 -4.86
CA HIS A 102 -21.78 -8.60 -4.45
C HIS A 102 -21.99 -8.67 -2.92
N GLY A 103 -22.24 -7.52 -2.29
CA GLY A 103 -22.40 -7.40 -0.83
C GLY A 103 -21.09 -7.41 -0.04
N SER A 104 -19.94 -7.25 -0.68
CA SER A 104 -18.66 -6.95 -0.01
C SER A 104 -18.47 -5.44 0.17
N SER A 105 -17.53 -5.04 1.04
CA SER A 105 -17.21 -3.64 1.33
C SER A 105 -15.71 -3.39 1.25
N LEU A 106 -15.33 -2.22 0.72
CA LEU A 106 -13.95 -1.76 0.63
C LEU A 106 -13.83 -0.32 1.16
N VAL A 107 -12.83 -0.08 1.98
CA VAL A 107 -12.30 1.26 2.28
C VAL A 107 -10.86 1.28 1.78
N LEU A 108 -10.56 2.16 0.83
CA LEU A 108 -9.22 2.30 0.25
C LEU A 108 -8.76 3.75 0.39
N LEU A 109 -7.68 3.94 1.14
CA LEU A 109 -7.02 5.23 1.32
C LEU A 109 -5.66 5.19 0.63
N ASP A 110 -5.46 6.09 -0.33
CA ASP A 110 -4.18 6.29 -1.02
C ASP A 110 -3.67 7.69 -0.69
N LEU A 111 -2.49 7.76 -0.06
CA LEU A 111 -1.91 9.00 0.46
C LEU A 111 -0.50 9.18 -0.08
N ILE A 112 -0.21 10.40 -0.50
CA ILE A 112 1.12 10.85 -0.90
C ILE A 112 1.49 12.12 -0.13
N SER A 113 2.75 12.22 0.27
CA SER A 113 3.36 13.46 0.72
C SER A 113 4.10 14.16 -0.42
N ALA A 114 4.29 15.47 -0.30
CA ALA A 114 5.08 16.24 -1.26
C ALA A 114 6.58 15.87 -1.29
N GLY A 115 7.04 14.95 -0.43
CA GLY A 115 8.45 14.61 -0.24
C GLY A 115 8.94 14.97 1.16
N ARG A 116 10.26 15.15 1.31
CA ARG A 116 10.87 15.48 2.60
C ARG A 116 10.84 16.98 2.85
N ILE A 117 9.66 17.51 3.19
CA ILE A 117 9.44 18.95 3.44
C ILE A 117 10.45 19.53 4.44
N ALA A 118 10.74 18.81 5.52
CA ALA A 118 11.72 19.23 6.54
C ALA A 118 13.17 19.36 6.01
N ARG A 119 13.47 18.75 4.85
CA ARG A 119 14.76 18.86 4.15
C ARG A 119 14.71 19.80 2.93
N GLY A 120 13.61 20.53 2.76
CA GLY A 120 13.39 21.43 1.62
C GLY A 120 12.94 20.72 0.33
N GLU A 121 12.62 19.42 0.39
CA GLU A 121 12.17 18.67 -0.78
C GLU A 121 10.64 18.72 -0.88
N CYS A 122 10.15 19.36 -1.93
CA CYS A 122 8.72 19.54 -2.20
C CYS A 122 8.47 19.35 -3.70
N TRP A 123 7.75 18.27 -4.06
CA TRP A 123 7.43 17.87 -5.42
C TRP A 123 8.68 17.73 -6.32
N GLN A 124 9.78 17.25 -5.74
CA GLN A 124 11.06 17.07 -6.45
C GLN A 124 11.30 15.63 -6.96
N PHE A 125 10.31 14.74 -6.81
CA PHE A 125 10.37 13.42 -7.43
C PHE A 125 10.12 13.51 -8.93
N THR A 126 10.65 12.56 -9.70
CA THR A 126 10.49 12.50 -11.16
C THR A 126 9.05 12.13 -11.53
N ARG A 127 8.48 11.12 -10.86
CA ARG A 127 7.11 10.68 -11.12
C ARG A 127 6.53 9.89 -9.95
N TYR A 128 5.24 10.10 -9.72
CA TYR A 128 4.39 9.24 -8.93
C TYR A 128 3.14 8.89 -9.75
N LEU A 129 2.99 7.63 -10.14
CA LEU A 129 1.86 7.16 -10.94
C LEU A 129 1.06 6.13 -10.15
N VAL A 130 -0.23 6.39 -9.97
CA VAL A 130 -1.16 5.47 -9.31
C VAL A 130 -2.24 5.05 -10.29
N SER A 131 -2.51 3.74 -10.34
CA SER A 131 -3.66 3.17 -11.05
C SER A 131 -4.47 2.30 -10.09
N ILE A 132 -5.78 2.54 -10.03
CA ILE A 132 -6.72 1.78 -9.22
C ILE A 132 -7.80 1.24 -10.14
N ALA A 133 -7.92 -0.08 -10.20
CA ALA A 133 -8.96 -0.77 -10.95
C ALA A 133 -9.79 -1.63 -9.99
N HIS A 134 -11.12 -1.67 -10.19
CA HIS A 134 -12.00 -2.56 -9.46
C HIS A 134 -12.91 -3.35 -10.41
N THR A 135 -13.32 -4.55 -10.00
CA THR A 135 -14.23 -5.42 -10.75
C THR A 135 -15.19 -6.10 -9.78
N PHE A 136 -16.45 -6.25 -10.20
CA PHE A 136 -17.50 -6.98 -9.47
C PHE A 136 -17.63 -8.43 -9.94
#